data_AF-A0A8J8P6G3-F1
#
_entry.id   AF-A0A8J8P6G3-F1
#
_cell.length_a   1.000
_cell.length_b   1.000
_cell.length_c   1.000
_cell.angle_alpha   90.00
_cell.angle_beta   90.00
_cell.angle_gamma   90.00
#
_symmetry.space_group_name_H-M   'P 1'
#
loop_
_entity.id
_entity.type
_entity.pdbx_description
1 polymer ?
#
loop_
_entity_poly.entity_id
_entity_poly.type
_entity_poly.pdbx_seq_one_letter_code
_entity_poly.pdbx_strand_id
1 'polypeptide(L)'
;MLMYDVGSKQLLMQPIPPEVGMLQFEIVRKKSGFAVLHPEFHLYLEKGSEERVSVLFAKKRPFNKTANFLISQDKAKSGRKGEDVIGKLRSNETKERYFLFNNGENPKNVHKVPLAGIRNEYLAVQYKYVPCSIGKLRKAKVVIPSIDQSTNVPREWKPLKKEDSMLKKVEEPQHLDNYYCFVDNPPQWNPKTNGYHYDFKGRISEASVKNFQIIPYQDGQKGVNIRAFVAQFGRVSDQIFKLDAQYPFSVFQAFGLALTVFDCE
;
A
#
# COMPACT_ATOMS: atom_id res chain seq x y z
N MET A 1 3.44 18.41 -19.34
CA MET A 1 4.69 18.65 -18.58
C MET A 1 4.51 18.57 -17.06
N LEU A 2 3.37 18.09 -16.52
CA LEU A 2 3.11 17.92 -15.08
C LEU A 2 3.23 16.47 -14.57
N MET A 3 3.39 15.48 -15.46
CA MET A 3 3.29 14.05 -15.10
C MET A 3 4.48 13.50 -14.30
N TYR A 4 5.55 14.28 -14.14
CA TYR A 4 6.78 13.88 -13.44
C TYR A 4 7.15 14.84 -12.29
N ASP A 5 6.26 15.77 -11.91
CA ASP A 5 6.49 16.60 -10.73
C ASP A 5 6.18 15.83 -9.45
N VAL A 6 6.99 14.81 -9.17
CA VAL A 6 7.01 14.07 -7.91
C VAL A 6 7.57 14.89 -6.74
N GLY A 7 7.84 16.19 -6.95
CA GLY A 7 8.34 17.11 -5.93
C GLY A 7 7.30 17.45 -4.86
N SER A 8 6.02 17.57 -5.25
CA SER A 8 4.96 17.92 -4.31
C SER A 8 4.50 16.72 -3.48
N LYS A 9 4.76 16.77 -2.17
CA LYS A 9 4.21 15.83 -1.17
C LYS A 9 2.70 15.64 -1.30
N GLN A 10 1.97 16.70 -1.65
CA GLN A 10 0.53 16.64 -1.80
C GLN A 10 0.14 15.74 -2.96
N LEU A 11 0.81 15.84 -4.10
CA LEU A 11 0.54 15.02 -5.29
C LEU A 11 0.71 13.53 -5.01
N LEU A 12 1.73 13.15 -4.22
CA LEU A 12 2.01 11.76 -3.85
C LEU A 12 0.92 11.13 -2.98
N MET A 13 0.11 11.96 -2.31
CA MET A 13 -0.98 11.56 -1.43
C MET A 13 -2.37 11.70 -2.09
N GLN A 14 -2.46 12.38 -3.24
CA GLN A 14 -3.68 12.43 -4.04
C GLN A 14 -3.85 11.16 -4.87
N PRO A 15 -5.08 10.79 -5.26
CA PRO A 15 -5.34 9.68 -6.16
C PRO A 15 -4.54 9.85 -7.46
N ILE A 16 -4.02 8.74 -7.98
CA ILE A 16 -3.46 8.71 -9.33
C ILE A 16 -4.61 9.11 -10.28
N PRO A 17 -4.43 10.15 -11.12
CA PRO A 17 -5.50 10.59 -12.00
C PRO A 17 -5.91 9.48 -12.98
N PRO A 18 -7.22 9.23 -13.21
CA PRO A 18 -7.68 8.18 -14.12
C PRO A 18 -7.06 8.26 -15.53
N GLU A 19 -6.84 9.47 -16.04
CA GLU A 19 -6.27 9.75 -17.36
C GLU A 19 -4.80 9.33 -17.50
N VAL A 20 -4.08 9.18 -16.39
CA VAL A 20 -2.70 8.68 -16.36
C VAL A 20 -2.68 7.15 -16.54
N GLY A 21 -3.76 6.48 -16.17
CA GLY A 21 -3.85 5.02 -16.17
C GLY A 21 -2.91 4.37 -15.15
N MET A 22 -2.40 3.19 -15.51
CA MET A 22 -1.53 2.40 -14.65
C MET A 22 -0.11 2.95 -14.62
N LEU A 23 0.29 3.48 -13.46
CA LEU A 23 1.68 3.81 -13.20
C LEU A 23 2.45 2.55 -12.82
N GLN A 24 3.65 2.42 -13.38
CA GLN A 24 4.54 1.29 -13.14
C GLN A 24 5.71 1.73 -12.28
N PHE A 25 6.00 0.97 -11.23
CA PHE A 25 7.05 1.27 -10.28
C PHE A 25 7.97 0.08 -10.05
N GLU A 26 9.22 0.39 -9.72
CA GLU A 26 10.18 -0.56 -9.19
C GLU A 26 10.45 -0.26 -7.72
N ILE A 27 10.43 -1.30 -6.89
CA ILE A 27 10.86 -1.24 -5.50
C ILE A 27 12.20 -1.95 -5.38
N VAL A 28 13.21 -1.21 -4.93
CA VAL A 28 14.52 -1.76 -4.60
C VAL A 28 14.66 -1.87 -3.09
N ARG A 29 14.82 -3.10 -2.60
CA ARG A 29 15.16 -3.39 -1.21
C ARG A 29 16.68 -3.32 -1.01
N LYS A 30 17.12 -2.46 -0.10
CA LYS A 30 18.54 -2.35 0.29
C LYS A 30 18.78 -3.17 1.55
N LYS A 31 19.75 -4.08 1.48
CA LYS A 31 20.22 -4.94 2.58
C LYS A 31 21.74 -4.81 2.78
N SER A 32 22.26 -3.59 2.90
CA SER A 32 23.68 -3.33 3.14
C SER A 32 23.90 -2.64 4.49
N GLY A 33 24.94 -3.04 5.23
CA GLY A 33 25.27 -2.47 6.54
C GLY A 33 24.13 -2.65 7.55
N PHE A 34 23.75 -1.58 8.26
CA PHE A 34 22.63 -1.60 9.22
C PHE A 34 21.29 -2.05 8.59
N ALA A 35 21.13 -1.89 7.27
CA ALA A 35 19.92 -2.28 6.55
C ALA A 35 19.77 -3.80 6.36
N VAL A 36 20.78 -4.61 6.73
CA VAL A 36 20.65 -6.07 6.79
C VAL A 36 19.61 -6.47 7.85
N LEU A 37 19.61 -5.79 9.00
CA LEU A 37 18.66 -6.03 10.10
C LEU A 37 17.36 -5.24 9.90
N HIS A 38 17.45 -4.06 9.28
CA HIS A 38 16.33 -3.14 9.09
C HIS A 38 16.25 -2.67 7.64
N PRO A 39 15.63 -3.44 6.74
CA PRO A 39 15.67 -3.16 5.31
C PRO A 39 15.08 -1.78 4.98
N GLU A 40 15.74 -1.12 4.03
CA GLU A 40 15.26 0.11 3.41
C GLU A 40 14.66 -0.21 2.04
N PHE A 41 13.61 0.50 1.66
CA PHE A 41 12.87 0.28 0.41
C PHE A 41 12.79 1.58 -0.36
N HIS A 42 13.22 1.54 -1.62
CA HIS A 42 13.26 2.69 -2.50
C HIS A 42 12.27 2.46 -3.62
N LEU A 43 11.29 3.35 -3.77
CA LEU A 43 10.30 3.33 -4.83
C LEU A 43 10.75 4.25 -5.97
N TYR A 44 10.79 3.70 -7.18
CA TYR A 44 11.09 4.41 -8.40
C TYR A 44 9.90 4.31 -9.35
N LEU A 45 9.48 5.42 -9.95
CA LEU A 45 8.54 5.45 -11.07
C LEU A 45 9.30 5.10 -12.35
N GLU A 46 8.82 4.12 -13.10
CA GLU A 46 9.41 3.72 -14.38
C GLU A 46 8.95 4.68 -15.49
N LYS A 47 9.89 5.08 -16.34
CA LYS A 47 9.67 5.98 -17.48
C LYS A 47 10.29 5.33 -18.72
N GLY A 48 9.46 4.69 -19.54
CA GLY A 48 9.95 3.90 -20.66
C GLY A 48 10.75 2.67 -20.20
N SER A 49 11.68 2.18 -21.02
CA SER A 49 12.36 0.90 -20.79
C SER A 49 13.53 0.96 -19.81
N GLU A 50 14.23 2.09 -19.71
CA GLU A 50 15.49 2.18 -18.93
C GLU A 50 15.55 3.37 -17.96
N GLU A 51 14.68 4.38 -18.09
CA GLU A 51 14.66 5.50 -17.17
C GLU A 51 13.76 5.22 -15.97
N ARG A 52 14.18 5.70 -14.80
CA ARG A 52 13.35 5.68 -13.59
C ARG A 52 13.59 6.92 -12.75
N VAL A 53 12.53 7.41 -12.11
CA VAL A 53 12.55 8.60 -11.26
C VAL A 53 12.36 8.16 -9.82
N SER A 54 13.19 8.65 -8.90
CA SER A 54 13.03 8.36 -7.47
C SER A 54 11.78 9.05 -6.91
N VAL A 55 10.97 8.31 -6.14
CA VAL A 55 9.67 8.82 -5.65
C VAL A 55 9.61 8.84 -4.13
N LEU A 56 9.75 7.67 -3.50
CA LEU A 56 9.58 7.51 -2.06
C LEU A 56 10.61 6.54 -1.49
N PHE A 57 10.95 6.77 -0.24
CA PHE A 57 11.82 5.91 0.55
C PHE A 57 11.09 5.47 1.80
N ALA A 58 11.27 4.20 2.18
CA ALA A 58 10.75 3.67 3.41
C ALA A 58 11.83 2.96 4.22
N LYS A 59 11.87 3.24 5.53
CA LYS A 59 12.79 2.58 6.46
C LYS A 59 12.02 1.92 7.58
N LYS A 60 12.27 0.63 7.82
CA LYS A 60 11.74 -0.06 9.00
C LYS A 60 12.45 0.45 10.24
N ARG A 61 11.72 1.05 11.18
CA ARG A 61 12.31 1.63 12.38
C ARG A 61 12.67 0.54 13.40
N PRO A 62 13.90 0.54 13.94
CA PRO A 62 14.32 -0.43 14.94
C PRO A 62 13.54 -0.26 16.26
N PHE A 63 13.67 -1.25 17.15
CA PHE A 63 13.14 -1.21 18.53
C PHE A 63 11.62 -0.98 18.65
N ASN A 64 10.84 -1.42 17.65
CA ASN A 64 9.38 -1.45 17.73
C ASN A 64 8.90 -2.91 17.79
N LYS A 65 7.99 -3.22 18.72
CA LYS A 65 7.34 -4.55 18.80
C LYS A 65 6.52 -4.89 17.55
N THR A 66 5.98 -3.86 16.90
CA THR A 66 5.17 -3.96 15.68
C THR A 66 5.91 -3.33 14.51
N ALA A 67 5.52 -3.70 13.28
CA ALA A 67 6.02 -3.04 12.08
C ALA A 67 5.81 -1.53 12.18
N ASN A 68 6.85 -0.78 11.84
CA ASN A 68 6.84 0.67 11.86
C ASN A 68 7.74 1.18 10.74
N PHE A 69 7.17 1.35 9.56
CA PHE A 69 7.90 1.94 8.43
C PHE A 69 7.65 3.43 8.41
N LEU A 70 8.73 4.21 8.38
CA LEU A 70 8.67 5.64 8.08
C LEU A 70 8.79 5.83 6.58
N ILE A 71 7.93 6.65 5.97
CA ILE A 71 7.91 6.91 4.52
C ILE A 71 8.21 8.40 4.27
N SER A 72 9.14 8.69 3.37
CA SER A 72 9.64 10.06 3.07
C SER A 72 10.06 10.22 1.61
N GLN A 73 10.09 11.47 1.12
CA GLN A 73 10.73 11.84 -0.15
C GLN A 73 12.27 11.97 -0.03
N ASP A 74 12.81 12.04 1.19
CA ASP A 74 14.25 12.11 1.44
C ASP A 74 14.80 10.75 1.93
N LYS A 75 15.73 10.18 1.17
CA LYS A 75 16.40 8.91 1.50
C LYS A 75 17.23 8.97 2.78
N ALA A 76 17.72 10.16 3.16
CA ALA A 76 18.52 10.34 4.36
C ALA A 76 17.67 10.36 5.63
N LYS A 77 16.34 10.47 5.50
CA LYS A 77 15.44 10.61 6.65
C LYS A 77 15.30 9.31 7.44
N SER A 78 15.51 9.41 8.75
CA SER A 78 15.35 8.33 9.73
C SER A 78 14.36 8.66 10.85
N GLY A 79 13.95 9.93 10.96
CA GLY A 79 13.08 10.46 12.01
C GLY A 79 11.82 11.12 11.47
N ARG A 80 10.86 11.39 12.38
CA ARG A 80 9.55 11.95 12.03
C ARG A 80 9.57 13.45 11.70
N LYS A 81 10.60 14.17 12.16
CA LYS A 81 10.74 15.61 11.95
C LYS A 81 11.16 15.90 10.51
N GLY A 82 10.70 17.02 9.96
CA GLY A 82 11.00 17.46 8.60
C GLY A 82 9.81 17.33 7.66
N GLU A 83 9.77 18.22 6.67
CA GLU A 83 8.64 18.35 5.75
C GLU A 83 8.55 17.17 4.76
N ASP A 84 9.70 16.60 4.43
CA ASP A 84 9.89 15.46 3.52
C ASP A 84 9.24 14.16 4.03
N VAL A 85 8.89 14.08 5.31
CA VAL A 85 8.23 12.91 5.89
C VAL A 85 6.76 12.94 5.50
N ILE A 86 6.34 11.94 4.73
CA ILE A 86 4.96 11.81 4.27
C ILE A 86 4.10 11.17 5.35
N GLY A 87 4.57 10.05 5.90
CA GLY A 87 3.74 9.25 6.79
C GLY A 87 4.42 8.01 7.33
N LYS A 88 3.61 7.09 7.85
CA LYS A 88 4.07 5.85 8.47
C LYS A 88 3.09 4.70 8.26
N LEU A 89 3.64 3.51 8.05
CA LEU A 89 2.89 2.25 8.08
C LEU A 89 3.10 1.57 9.43
N ARG A 90 2.01 1.13 10.07
CA ARG A 90 2.02 0.43 11.36
C ARG A 90 1.29 -0.90 11.26
N SER A 91 1.83 -1.96 11.82
CA SER A 91 1.09 -3.22 12.01
C SER A 91 0.42 -3.29 13.38
N ASN A 92 -0.53 -4.20 13.53
CA ASN A 92 -0.89 -4.76 14.82
C ASN A 92 0.14 -5.81 15.29
N GLU A 93 -0.02 -6.31 16.51
CA GLU A 93 0.91 -7.26 17.13
C GLU A 93 0.94 -8.62 16.41
N THR A 94 -0.20 -9.08 15.89
CA THR A 94 -0.29 -10.33 15.13
C THR A 94 0.19 -10.22 13.68
N LYS A 95 0.56 -9.01 13.21
CA LYS A 95 0.96 -8.74 11.82
C LYS A 95 -0.08 -9.12 10.76
N GLU A 96 -1.34 -9.21 11.15
CA GLU A 96 -2.47 -9.47 10.27
C GLU A 96 -3.15 -8.20 9.80
N ARG A 97 -2.94 -7.08 10.52
CA ARG A 97 -3.57 -5.78 10.20
C ARG A 97 -2.52 -4.69 10.09
N TYR A 98 -2.64 -3.86 9.06
CA TYR A 98 -1.75 -2.74 8.80
C TYR A 98 -2.54 -1.46 8.57
N PHE A 99 -1.97 -0.34 9.00
CA PHE A 99 -2.59 0.98 8.91
C PHE A 99 -1.54 1.99 8.45
N LEU A 100 -1.84 2.68 7.36
CA LEU A 100 -1.03 3.75 6.79
C LEU A 100 -1.58 5.09 7.27
N PHE A 101 -0.74 5.90 7.89
CA PHE A 101 -1.11 7.22 8.38
C PHE A 101 -0.22 8.29 7.74
N ASN A 102 -0.76 9.50 7.56
CA ASN A 102 0.07 10.66 7.26
C ASN A 102 0.98 11.05 8.45
N ASN A 103 1.76 12.11 8.30
CA ASN A 103 2.69 12.56 9.35
C ASN A 103 2.03 13.33 10.52
N GLY A 104 0.70 13.34 10.63
CA GLY A 104 0.00 13.97 11.75
C GLY A 104 0.27 13.29 13.10
N GLU A 105 -0.13 13.96 14.18
CA GLU A 105 0.08 13.50 15.55
C GLU A 105 -0.78 12.29 15.91
N ASN A 106 -0.29 11.50 16.87
CA ASN A 106 -1.07 10.39 17.41
C ASN A 106 -2.32 10.95 18.13
N PRO A 107 -3.52 10.36 17.96
CA PRO A 107 -4.74 10.79 18.64
C PRO A 107 -4.61 10.96 20.16
N LYS A 108 -3.72 10.21 20.82
CA LYS A 108 -3.41 10.39 22.24
C LYS A 108 -2.92 11.80 22.59
N ASN A 109 -2.40 12.55 21.61
CA ASN A 109 -1.91 13.92 21.75
C ASN A 109 -2.96 14.97 21.35
N VAL A 110 -4.25 14.62 21.20
CA VAL A 110 -5.30 15.60 20.84
C VAL A 110 -5.45 16.74 21.85
N HIS A 111 -5.02 16.55 23.09
CA HIS A 111 -4.95 17.60 24.10
C HIS A 111 -3.75 18.57 23.90
N LYS A 112 -2.81 18.24 23.01
CA LYS A 112 -1.59 19.02 22.75
C LYS A 112 -1.60 19.73 21.40
N VAL A 113 -2.44 19.32 20.47
CA VAL A 113 -2.52 19.88 19.12
C VAL A 113 -3.97 20.02 18.67
N PRO A 114 -4.28 20.98 17.77
CA PRO A 114 -5.61 21.06 17.16
C PRO A 114 -6.00 19.74 16.47
N LEU A 115 -7.30 19.48 16.36
CA LEU A 115 -7.82 18.26 15.71
C LEU A 115 -7.30 18.09 14.27
N ALA A 116 -7.13 19.19 13.53
CA ALA A 116 -6.52 19.20 12.20
C ALA A 116 -5.08 18.65 12.18
N GLY A 117 -4.33 18.80 13.28
CA GLY A 117 -2.96 18.28 13.42
C GLY A 117 -2.88 16.79 13.77
N ILE A 118 -4.00 16.14 14.08
CA ILE A 118 -4.05 14.69 14.32
C ILE A 118 -4.03 13.94 12.98
N ARG A 119 -3.32 12.81 12.96
CA ARG A 119 -3.13 12.00 11.75
C ARG A 119 -4.42 11.49 11.14
N ASN A 120 -4.42 11.40 9.81
CA ASN A 120 -5.44 10.70 9.04
C ASN A 120 -4.95 9.29 8.68
N GLU A 121 -5.88 8.35 8.59
CA GLU A 121 -5.68 6.99 8.08
C GLU A 121 -5.94 6.98 6.57
N TYR A 122 -4.95 6.58 5.78
CA TYR A 122 -4.99 6.61 4.32
C TYR A 122 -5.25 5.23 3.71
N LEU A 123 -4.87 4.17 4.41
CA LEU A 123 -5.04 2.80 3.97
C LEU A 123 -5.05 1.88 5.18
N ALA A 124 -5.92 0.89 5.15
CA ALA A 124 -5.94 -0.18 6.11
C ALA A 124 -6.03 -1.54 5.40
N VAL A 125 -5.23 -2.50 5.85
CA VAL A 125 -5.12 -3.82 5.24
C VAL A 125 -5.35 -4.87 6.30
N GLN A 126 -6.15 -5.88 5.99
CA GLN A 126 -6.29 -7.07 6.79
C GLN A 126 -5.95 -8.31 5.95
N TYR A 127 -5.01 -9.12 6.45
CA TYR A 127 -4.73 -10.44 5.91
C TYR A 127 -5.47 -11.51 6.70
N LYS A 128 -5.91 -12.54 5.98
CA LYS A 128 -6.41 -13.81 6.52
C LYS A 128 -5.79 -14.94 5.71
N TYR A 129 -5.49 -16.06 6.35
CA TYR A 129 -4.99 -17.25 5.67
C TYR A 129 -6.10 -18.30 5.61
N VAL A 130 -6.44 -18.73 4.40
CA VAL A 130 -7.49 -19.72 4.16
C VAL A 130 -6.84 -21.01 3.66
N PRO A 131 -7.17 -22.18 4.23
CA PRO A 131 -6.68 -23.46 3.73
C PRO A 131 -7.01 -23.64 2.23
N CYS A 132 -6.09 -24.24 1.48
CA CYS A 132 -6.30 -24.64 0.09
C CYS A 132 -5.64 -25.99 -0.19
N SER A 133 -5.74 -26.47 -1.44
CA SER A 133 -5.19 -27.77 -1.88
C SER A 133 -3.71 -27.96 -1.55
N ILE A 134 -2.95 -26.86 -1.45
CA ILE A 134 -1.55 -26.86 -1.04
C ILE A 134 -1.34 -25.75 0.00
N GLY A 135 -1.41 -26.11 1.28
CA GLY A 135 -1.12 -25.21 2.38
C GLY A 135 -2.24 -24.18 2.63
N LYS A 136 -1.87 -22.89 2.67
CA LYS A 136 -2.79 -21.79 2.96
C LYS A 136 -2.61 -20.68 1.94
N LEU A 137 -3.71 -20.22 1.37
CA LEU A 137 -3.76 -19.04 0.51
C LEU A 137 -4.02 -17.79 1.36
N ARG A 138 -3.20 -16.76 1.17
CA ARG A 138 -3.41 -15.45 1.78
C ARG A 138 -4.57 -14.75 1.06
N LYS A 139 -5.46 -14.13 1.83
CA LYS A 139 -6.49 -13.20 1.38
C LYS A 139 -6.30 -11.85 2.05
N ALA A 140 -6.28 -10.79 1.26
CA ALA A 140 -6.22 -9.41 1.69
C ALA A 140 -7.60 -8.77 1.56
N LYS A 141 -7.99 -7.99 2.56
CA LYS A 141 -9.02 -6.95 2.48
C LYS A 141 -8.29 -5.61 2.60
N VAL A 142 -8.37 -4.78 1.57
CA VAL A 142 -7.73 -3.46 1.51
C VAL A 142 -8.83 -2.40 1.52
N VAL A 143 -8.69 -1.41 2.38
CA VAL A 143 -9.65 -0.33 2.55
C VAL A 143 -8.92 1.00 2.46
N ILE A 144 -9.45 1.91 1.65
CA ILE A 144 -8.99 3.31 1.56
C ILE A 144 -10.22 4.23 1.67
N PRO A 145 -10.04 5.51 2.04
CA PRO A 145 -11.13 6.47 2.00
C PRO A 145 -11.68 6.62 0.57
N SER A 146 -13.00 6.79 0.43
CA SER A 146 -13.61 7.10 -0.86
C SER A 146 -13.18 8.48 -1.35
N ILE A 147 -13.26 8.68 -2.66
CA ILE A 147 -12.91 9.94 -3.30
C ILE A 147 -14.20 10.71 -3.58
N ASP A 148 -14.22 11.99 -3.21
CA ASP A 148 -15.29 12.87 -3.62
C ASP A 148 -15.18 13.12 -5.13
N GLN A 149 -16.14 12.64 -5.90
CA GLN A 149 -16.11 12.70 -7.37
C GLN A 149 -16.20 14.14 -7.91
N SER A 150 -16.72 15.09 -7.13
CA SER A 150 -16.84 16.49 -7.56
C SER A 150 -15.52 17.26 -7.46
N THR A 151 -14.68 16.90 -6.48
CA THR A 151 -13.42 17.58 -6.20
C THR A 151 -12.19 16.73 -6.53
N ASN A 152 -12.38 15.43 -6.77
CA ASN A 152 -11.34 14.41 -6.89
C ASN A 152 -10.40 14.34 -5.66
N VAL A 153 -10.91 14.73 -4.48
CA VAL A 153 -10.16 14.72 -3.23
C VAL A 153 -10.59 13.51 -2.38
N PRO A 154 -9.64 12.73 -1.80
CA PRO A 154 -9.97 11.68 -0.85
C PRO A 154 -10.68 12.25 0.38
N ARG A 155 -11.77 11.60 0.82
CA ARG A 155 -12.39 11.93 2.09
C ARG A 155 -11.38 11.72 3.22
N GLU A 156 -11.33 12.67 4.16
CA GLU A 156 -10.47 12.50 5.31
C GLU A 156 -11.07 11.49 6.30
N TRP A 157 -10.26 10.52 6.73
CA TRP A 157 -10.62 9.62 7.81
C TRP A 157 -9.64 9.79 8.98
N LYS A 158 -10.15 10.24 10.14
CA LYS A 158 -9.34 10.61 11.31
C LYS A 158 -9.75 9.79 12.54
N PRO A 159 -9.20 8.58 12.71
CA PRO A 159 -9.56 7.73 13.84
C PRO A 159 -9.02 8.32 15.14
N LEU A 160 -9.90 8.56 16.13
CA LEU A 160 -9.51 9.06 17.45
C LEU A 160 -9.27 7.91 18.45
N LYS A 161 -9.99 6.81 18.27
CA LYS A 161 -9.87 5.55 19.00
C LYS A 161 -9.56 4.40 18.05
N LYS A 162 -9.18 3.24 18.60
CA LYS A 162 -8.94 2.04 17.78
C LYS A 162 -10.23 1.56 17.09
N GLU A 163 -11.36 1.82 17.71
CA GLU A 163 -12.72 1.50 17.27
C GLU A 163 -13.11 2.28 16.01
N ASP A 164 -12.47 3.43 15.80
CA ASP A 164 -12.75 4.33 14.68
C ASP A 164 -11.94 3.97 13.42
N SER A 165 -11.09 2.93 13.44
CA SER A 165 -10.29 2.54 12.26
C SER A 165 -11.18 2.16 11.07
N MET A 166 -10.73 2.41 9.84
CA MET A 166 -11.52 2.09 8.64
C MET A 166 -11.90 0.61 8.57
N LEU A 167 -10.99 -0.31 8.97
CA LEU A 167 -11.28 -1.75 8.98
C LEU A 167 -12.46 -2.16 9.85
N LYS A 168 -12.77 -1.40 10.91
CA LYS A 168 -13.95 -1.65 11.76
C LYS A 168 -15.19 -0.98 11.19
N LYS A 169 -15.03 0.27 10.74
CA LYS A 169 -16.14 1.11 10.29
C LYS A 169 -16.70 0.73 8.93
N VAL A 170 -15.89 0.10 8.09
CA VAL A 170 -16.33 -0.38 6.77
C VAL A 170 -17.32 -1.54 6.83
N GLU A 171 -17.50 -2.18 7.99
CA GLU A 171 -18.51 -3.23 8.18
C GLU A 171 -19.86 -2.67 8.64
N GLU A 172 -19.93 -1.37 8.93
CA GLU A 172 -21.14 -0.69 9.37
C GLU A 172 -21.86 -0.08 8.14
N PRO A 173 -23.15 -0.43 7.88
CA PRO A 173 -23.87 0.00 6.68
C PRO A 173 -23.88 1.52 6.44
N GLN A 174 -23.96 2.31 7.50
CA GLN A 174 -23.98 3.78 7.43
C GLN A 174 -22.66 4.42 6.96
N HIS A 175 -21.59 3.62 6.82
CA HIS A 175 -20.27 4.13 6.45
C HIS A 175 -19.76 3.55 5.12
N LEU A 176 -20.53 2.70 4.43
CA LEU A 176 -20.08 2.04 3.20
C LEU A 176 -19.62 3.04 2.12
N ASP A 177 -20.33 4.17 1.98
CA ASP A 177 -20.01 5.21 0.98
C ASP A 177 -18.74 6.01 1.31
N ASN A 178 -18.20 5.89 2.52
CA ASN A 178 -16.99 6.60 2.94
C ASN A 178 -15.70 5.88 2.53
N TYR A 179 -15.80 4.67 1.95
CA TYR A 179 -14.63 3.85 1.66
C TYR A 179 -14.70 3.20 0.28
N TYR A 180 -13.52 2.90 -0.26
CA TYR A 180 -13.38 1.86 -1.26
C TYR A 180 -12.81 0.60 -0.62
N CYS A 181 -13.42 -0.53 -0.95
CA CYS A 181 -12.97 -1.86 -0.55
C CYS A 181 -12.39 -2.61 -1.73
N PHE A 182 -11.31 -3.33 -1.46
CA PHE A 182 -10.64 -4.18 -2.43
C PHE A 182 -10.24 -5.50 -1.79
N VAL A 183 -10.04 -6.50 -2.63
CA VAL A 183 -9.60 -7.83 -2.23
C VAL A 183 -8.51 -8.34 -3.15
N ASP A 184 -7.78 -9.36 -2.70
CA ASP A 184 -6.91 -10.12 -3.58
C ASP A 184 -7.74 -10.73 -4.72
N ASN A 185 -7.24 -10.58 -5.94
CA ASN A 185 -7.64 -11.41 -7.07
C ASN A 185 -7.15 -12.84 -6.80
N PRO A 186 -8.00 -13.87 -6.75
CA PRO A 186 -7.53 -15.22 -6.48
C PRO A 186 -6.57 -15.69 -7.59
N PRO A 187 -5.37 -16.20 -7.25
CA PRO A 187 -4.46 -16.72 -8.25
C PRO A 187 -5.05 -17.98 -8.90
N GLN A 188 -4.70 -18.23 -10.16
CA GLN A 188 -5.19 -19.38 -10.90
C GLN A 188 -4.32 -20.60 -10.63
N TRP A 189 -4.97 -21.76 -10.49
CA TRP A 189 -4.26 -23.03 -10.37
C TRP A 189 -3.61 -23.42 -11.69
N ASN A 190 -2.31 -23.71 -11.66
CA ASN A 190 -1.56 -24.25 -12.79
C ASN A 190 -1.19 -25.72 -12.51
N PRO A 191 -1.81 -26.69 -13.21
CA PRO A 191 -1.54 -28.11 -12.99
C PRO A 191 -0.12 -28.53 -13.42
N LYS A 192 0.52 -27.80 -14.35
CA LYS A 192 1.86 -28.16 -14.84
C LYS A 192 2.95 -27.89 -13.79
N THR A 193 2.78 -26.82 -13.02
CA THR A 193 3.70 -26.41 -11.94
C THR A 193 3.21 -26.84 -10.57
N ASN A 194 2.01 -27.43 -10.48
CA ASN A 194 1.33 -27.81 -9.23
C ASN A 194 1.27 -26.63 -8.25
N GLY A 195 0.92 -25.44 -8.74
CA GLY A 195 0.99 -24.20 -7.97
C GLY A 195 -0.04 -23.15 -8.39
N TYR A 196 -0.23 -22.13 -7.56
CA TYR A 196 -1.10 -20.99 -7.84
C TYR A 196 -0.29 -19.83 -8.44
N HIS A 197 -0.71 -19.31 -9.59
CA HIS A 197 -0.02 -18.27 -10.34
C HIS A 197 -0.95 -17.12 -10.72
N TYR A 198 -0.37 -15.93 -10.81
CA TYR A 198 -0.97 -14.79 -11.47
C TYR A 198 -0.39 -14.67 -12.89
N ASP A 199 -1.20 -14.17 -13.82
CA ASP A 199 -0.67 -13.69 -15.10
C ASP A 199 -0.21 -12.23 -14.95
N PHE A 200 1.10 -12.07 -14.82
CA PHE A 200 1.76 -10.77 -14.74
C PHE A 200 2.23 -10.26 -16.11
N LYS A 201 1.91 -10.94 -17.22
CA LYS A 201 2.27 -10.53 -18.59
C LYS A 201 3.76 -10.19 -18.76
N GLY A 202 4.63 -10.95 -18.11
CA GLY A 202 6.09 -10.75 -18.13
C GLY A 202 6.62 -9.66 -17.18
N ARG A 203 5.76 -8.96 -16.44
CA ARG A 203 6.16 -7.92 -15.46
C ARG A 203 6.91 -8.50 -14.26
N ILE A 204 6.59 -9.73 -13.87
CA ILE A 204 7.08 -10.42 -12.68
C ILE A 204 7.57 -11.80 -13.11
N SER A 205 8.79 -12.15 -12.69
CA SER A 205 9.52 -13.34 -13.12
C SER A 205 9.64 -14.41 -12.04
N GLU A 206 9.47 -14.07 -10.76
CA GLU A 206 9.59 -15.03 -9.65
C GLU A 206 8.25 -15.31 -8.98
N ALA A 207 7.90 -16.59 -8.85
CA ALA A 207 6.77 -17.03 -8.04
C ALA A 207 7.05 -16.75 -6.56
N SER A 208 6.09 -16.12 -5.87
CA SER A 208 6.19 -15.85 -4.44
C SER A 208 4.81 -15.74 -3.82
N VAL A 209 4.64 -16.26 -2.60
CA VAL A 209 3.45 -16.03 -1.77
C VAL A 209 3.19 -14.55 -1.45
N LYS A 210 4.19 -13.69 -1.71
CA LYS A 210 4.09 -12.24 -1.53
C LYS A 210 3.46 -11.52 -2.72
N ASN A 211 3.43 -12.15 -3.89
CA ASN A 211 2.86 -11.57 -5.09
C ASN A 211 1.34 -11.40 -4.91
N PHE A 212 0.78 -10.32 -5.45
CA PHE A 212 -0.66 -10.06 -5.40
C PHE A 212 -1.14 -9.28 -6.61
N GLN A 213 -2.44 -9.39 -6.88
CA GLN A 213 -3.21 -8.43 -7.66
C GLN A 213 -4.42 -8.03 -6.83
N ILE A 214 -4.72 -6.74 -6.72
CA ILE A 214 -5.84 -6.21 -5.95
C ILE A 214 -6.93 -5.75 -6.90
N ILE A 215 -8.15 -6.20 -6.67
CA ILE A 215 -9.35 -5.87 -7.45
C ILE A 215 -10.41 -5.23 -6.57
N PRO A 216 -11.29 -4.36 -7.12
CA PRO A 216 -12.43 -3.83 -6.38
C PRO A 216 -13.27 -4.95 -5.77
N TYR A 217 -13.71 -4.76 -4.53
CA TYR A 217 -14.70 -5.63 -3.92
C TYR A 217 -16.06 -5.34 -4.56
N GLN A 218 -16.60 -6.30 -5.29
CA GLN A 218 -17.97 -6.27 -5.81
C GLN A 218 -18.78 -7.34 -5.07
N ASP A 219 -19.96 -6.96 -4.56
CA ASP A 219 -20.93 -7.95 -4.09
C ASP A 219 -21.39 -8.78 -5.31
N GLY A 220 -20.98 -10.05 -5.35
CA GLY A 220 -21.23 -10.96 -6.48
C GLY A 220 -20.12 -10.92 -7.54
N GLN A 221 -19.24 -11.93 -7.49
CA GLN A 221 -18.09 -12.14 -8.39
C GLN A 221 -18.48 -12.52 -9.83
N LYS A 222 -19.25 -11.68 -10.54
CA LYS A 222 -19.57 -11.88 -11.96
C LYS A 222 -19.08 -10.69 -12.79
N GLY A 223 -18.12 -10.95 -13.68
CA GLY A 223 -17.74 -10.02 -14.75
C GLY A 223 -16.47 -9.17 -14.53
N VAL A 224 -15.69 -9.41 -13.48
CA VAL A 224 -14.41 -8.70 -13.28
C VAL A 224 -13.39 -9.22 -14.30
N ASN A 225 -13.21 -8.45 -15.38
CA ASN A 225 -12.16 -8.68 -16.36
C ASN A 225 -10.79 -8.56 -15.67
N ILE A 226 -9.83 -9.42 -15.98
CA ILE A 226 -8.47 -9.40 -15.40
C ILE A 226 -7.74 -8.05 -15.66
N ARG A 227 -8.24 -7.21 -16.58
CA ARG A 227 -7.84 -5.79 -16.73
C ARG A 227 -8.30 -4.86 -15.58
N ALA A 228 -9.08 -5.35 -14.62
CA ALA A 228 -9.72 -4.56 -13.57
C ALA A 228 -8.95 -4.52 -12.23
N PHE A 229 -7.73 -5.06 -12.17
CA PHE A 229 -6.92 -4.84 -10.98
C PHE A 229 -6.53 -3.36 -10.88
N VAL A 230 -6.48 -2.84 -9.66
CA VAL A 230 -6.12 -1.46 -9.36
C VAL A 230 -4.71 -1.35 -8.80
N ALA A 231 -4.15 -2.47 -8.33
CA ALA A 231 -2.75 -2.59 -7.97
C ALA A 231 -2.25 -4.02 -8.22
N GLN A 232 -1.00 -4.17 -8.61
CA GLN A 232 -0.31 -5.46 -8.64
C GLN A 232 1.10 -5.32 -8.09
N PHE A 233 1.57 -6.39 -7.46
CA PHE A 233 2.91 -6.44 -6.90
C PHE A 233 3.50 -7.82 -7.11
N GLY A 234 4.81 -7.86 -7.38
CA GLY A 234 5.52 -9.11 -7.33
C GLY A 234 7.03 -9.00 -7.41
N ARG A 235 7.66 -10.14 -7.19
CA ARG A 235 9.11 -10.28 -7.07
C ARG A 235 9.77 -10.55 -8.43
N VAL A 236 10.83 -9.82 -8.72
CA VAL A 236 11.70 -10.05 -9.90
C VAL A 236 13.02 -10.69 -9.46
N SER A 237 13.55 -10.29 -8.30
CA SER A 237 14.71 -10.89 -7.65
C SER A 237 14.64 -10.70 -6.13
N ASP A 238 15.65 -11.16 -5.37
CA ASP A 238 15.65 -10.93 -3.92
C ASP A 238 15.60 -9.44 -3.55
N GLN A 239 16.14 -8.52 -4.35
CA GLN A 239 16.12 -7.10 -4.02
C GLN A 239 15.20 -6.26 -4.89
N ILE A 240 14.66 -6.80 -5.97
CA ILE A 240 13.90 -6.04 -6.96
C ILE A 240 12.47 -6.58 -7.02
N PHE A 241 11.52 -5.67 -6.88
CA PHE A 241 10.09 -5.96 -6.94
C PHE A 241 9.44 -4.96 -7.87
N LYS A 242 8.35 -5.36 -8.53
CA LYS A 242 7.52 -4.47 -9.32
C LYS A 242 6.23 -4.17 -8.56
N LEU A 243 5.79 -2.92 -8.65
CA LEU A 243 4.52 -2.45 -8.14
C LEU A 243 3.88 -1.63 -9.26
N ASP A 244 2.69 -2.00 -9.70
CA ASP A 244 1.92 -1.16 -10.60
C ASP A 244 0.62 -0.77 -9.90
N ALA A 245 0.20 0.48 -10.05
CA ALA A 245 -1.00 1.01 -9.40
C ALA A 245 -1.67 2.09 -10.25
N GLN A 246 -2.98 2.20 -10.10
CA GLN A 246 -3.81 3.20 -10.76
C GLN A 246 -4.87 3.76 -9.81
N TYR A 247 -5.69 4.67 -10.32
CA TYR A 247 -6.91 5.13 -9.64
C TYR A 247 -7.70 3.95 -9.05
N PRO A 248 -8.23 4.04 -7.82
CA PRO A 248 -8.27 5.22 -6.93
C PRO A 248 -7.09 5.33 -5.96
N PHE A 249 -6.03 4.53 -6.13
CA PHE A 249 -4.88 4.60 -5.23
C PHE A 249 -4.04 5.84 -5.49
N SER A 250 -3.51 6.44 -4.43
CA SER A 250 -2.35 7.34 -4.48
C SER A 250 -1.05 6.54 -4.52
N VAL A 251 0.04 7.19 -4.95
CA VAL A 251 1.40 6.61 -4.89
C VAL A 251 1.77 6.24 -3.45
N PHE A 252 1.41 7.08 -2.47
CA PHE A 252 1.61 6.82 -1.06
C PHE A 252 0.87 5.57 -0.57
N GLN A 253 -0.40 5.39 -0.95
CA GLN A 253 -1.17 4.20 -0.60
C GLN A 253 -0.62 2.95 -1.27
N ALA A 254 -0.31 3.00 -2.57
CA ALA A 254 0.25 1.87 -3.31
C ALA A 254 1.57 1.38 -2.70
N PHE A 255 2.47 2.31 -2.36
CA PHE A 255 3.72 1.95 -1.70
C PHE A 255 3.50 1.42 -0.28
N GLY A 256 2.59 2.04 0.49
CA GLY A 256 2.18 1.54 1.81
C GLY A 256 1.65 0.11 1.76
N LEU A 257 0.83 -0.22 0.76
CA LEU A 257 0.33 -1.58 0.51
C LEU A 257 1.46 -2.54 0.14
N ALA A 258 2.41 -2.15 -0.71
CA ALA A 258 3.56 -3.01 -1.02
C ALA A 258 4.45 -3.25 0.21
N LEU A 259 4.54 -2.29 1.14
CA LEU A 259 5.37 -2.45 2.33
C LEU A 259 4.83 -3.49 3.33
N THR A 260 3.51 -3.72 3.36
CA THR A 260 2.91 -4.72 4.27
C THR A 260 3.40 -6.13 3.97
N VAL A 261 3.65 -6.48 2.69
CA VAL A 261 4.06 -7.84 2.29
C VAL A 261 5.50 -8.17 2.65
N PHE A 262 6.31 -7.17 2.98
CA PHE A 262 7.66 -7.38 3.49
C PHE A 262 7.69 -7.71 4.99
N ASP A 263 6.62 -7.39 5.73
CA ASP A 263 6.52 -7.66 7.16
C ASP A 263 5.56 -8.80 7.50
N CYS A 264 4.50 -9.01 6.71
CA CYS A 264 3.54 -10.08 6.97
C CYS A 264 4.23 -11.46 6.88
N GLU A 265 3.91 -12.30 7.86
CA GLU A 265 4.38 -13.69 7.97
C GLU A 265 3.45 -14.64 7.22
#